data_AF-A0A7X9N7T7-F1
#
_entry.id   AF-A0A7X9N7T7-F1
#
_cell.length_a   1.000
_cell.length_b   1.000
_cell.length_c   1.000
_cell.angle_alpha   90.00
_cell.angle_beta   90.00
_cell.angle_gamma   90.00
#
_symmetry.space_group_name_H-M   'P 1'
#
loop_
_entity.id
_entity.type
_entity.pdbx_description
1 polymer ?
#
loop_
_entity_poly.entity_id
_entity_poly.type
_entity_poly.pdbx_seq_one_letter_code
_entity_poly.pdbx_strand_id
1 'polypeptide(L)'
;MLEMFKPTWMVARAYEISPQALKRQGIRAVFSDLDNTLIAWNNPNGTPELRAWMEELHEAGIPLIVVSNNSRARIGKAVQKLDLPYVARSLKPLSFGITRARKKLGLEPSEVVMVGDQLMTDVAAANHAHVRSILVKPLIETDKWITRPNRFMEKFVMQSLQKQYPKEMDWQEEFK
;
A
#
# COMPACT_ATOMS: atom_id res chain seq x y z
N MET A 1 20.30 4.18 6.06
CA MET A 1 19.95 3.68 4.72
C MET A 1 18.84 2.63 4.77
N LEU A 2 18.95 1.54 5.54
CA LEU A 2 17.90 0.51 5.61
C LEU A 2 16.55 1.02 6.14
N GLU A 3 16.54 1.99 7.04
CA GLU A 3 15.31 2.59 7.59
C GLU A 3 14.34 3.10 6.54
N MET A 4 14.83 3.58 5.38
CA MET A 4 13.95 4.04 4.30
C MET A 4 13.05 2.92 3.75
N PHE A 5 13.44 1.65 3.93
CA PHE A 5 12.68 0.49 3.50
C PHE A 5 11.91 -0.16 4.65
N LYS A 6 12.03 0.34 5.88
CA LYS A 6 11.36 -0.24 7.05
C LYS A 6 9.89 0.20 7.05
N PRO A 7 8.93 -0.73 7.04
CA PRO A 7 7.52 -0.36 7.17
C PRO A 7 7.18 0.03 8.60
N THR A 8 6.11 0.81 8.77
CA THR A 8 5.55 1.08 10.11
C THR A 8 4.87 -0.16 10.69
N TRP A 9 4.11 -0.89 9.86
CA TRP A 9 3.44 -2.12 10.24
C TRP A 9 3.52 -3.16 9.12
N MET A 10 3.34 -4.42 9.49
CA MET A 10 3.27 -5.55 8.55
C MET A 10 2.01 -6.36 8.87
N VAL A 11 1.13 -6.52 7.89
CA VAL A 11 -0.16 -7.22 8.03
C VAL A 11 -0.30 -8.20 6.87
N ALA A 12 -0.90 -9.38 7.06
CA ALA A 12 -0.91 -10.38 5.99
C ALA A 12 -1.66 -9.90 4.74
N ARG A 13 -2.83 -9.25 4.92
CA ARG A 13 -3.66 -8.77 3.81
C ARG A 13 -4.18 -7.35 4.06
N ALA A 14 -4.36 -6.58 2.99
CA ALA A 14 -4.92 -5.23 3.08
C ALA A 14 -6.32 -5.22 3.73
N TYR A 15 -7.14 -6.23 3.48
CA TYR A 15 -8.54 -6.29 3.94
C TYR A 15 -8.67 -6.65 5.42
N GLU A 16 -7.57 -6.99 6.10
CA GLU A 16 -7.53 -7.21 7.55
C GLU A 16 -7.36 -5.89 8.32
N ILE A 17 -7.16 -4.77 7.61
CA ILE A 17 -6.99 -3.45 8.20
C ILE A 17 -8.36 -2.84 8.47
N SER A 18 -8.87 -2.99 9.70
CA SER A 18 -10.17 -2.46 10.08
C SER A 18 -10.21 -0.92 10.10
N PRO A 19 -11.33 -0.28 9.71
CA PRO A 19 -11.49 1.17 9.82
C PRO A 19 -11.34 1.70 11.26
N GLN A 20 -11.75 0.92 12.27
CA GLN A 20 -11.64 1.30 13.68
C GLN A 20 -10.17 1.38 14.12
N ALA A 21 -9.33 0.45 13.68
CA ALA A 21 -7.91 0.49 13.95
C ALA A 21 -7.23 1.69 13.28
N LEU A 22 -7.58 1.96 12.02
CA LEU A 22 -7.11 3.18 11.33
C LEU A 22 -7.46 4.45 12.11
N LYS A 23 -8.71 4.57 12.60
CA LYS A 23 -9.16 5.71 13.40
C LYS A 23 -8.38 5.83 14.72
N ARG A 24 -8.13 4.72 15.44
CA ARG A 24 -7.31 4.72 16.67
C ARG A 24 -5.90 5.24 16.42
N GLN A 25 -5.35 4.92 15.25
CA GLN A 25 -4.04 5.41 14.83
C GLN A 25 -4.08 6.87 14.34
N GLY A 26 -5.25 7.52 14.25
CA GLY A 26 -5.41 8.87 13.71
C GLY A 26 -5.33 8.92 12.17
N ILE A 27 -5.53 7.80 11.49
CA ILE A 27 -5.56 7.74 10.03
C ILE A 27 -6.94 8.16 9.51
N ARG A 28 -6.92 9.03 8.51
CA ARG A 28 -8.09 9.60 7.83
C ARG A 28 -8.14 9.27 6.35
N ALA A 29 -7.08 8.72 5.76
CA ALA A 29 -7.09 8.23 4.39
C ALA A 29 -6.14 7.03 4.20
N VAL A 30 -6.56 6.09 3.36
CA VAL A 30 -5.75 4.94 2.95
C VAL A 30 -5.32 5.16 1.51
N PHE A 31 -4.01 5.19 1.28
CA PHE A 31 -3.44 5.07 -0.05
C PHE A 31 -2.97 3.64 -0.26
N SER A 32 -3.17 3.10 -1.45
CA SER A 32 -2.79 1.72 -1.74
C SER A 32 -2.15 1.58 -3.11
N ASP A 33 -1.17 0.68 -3.25
CA ASP A 33 -0.91 0.11 -4.58
C ASP A 33 -2.11 -0.76 -5.03
N LEU A 34 -2.11 -1.17 -6.30
CA LEU A 34 -3.18 -1.95 -6.89
C LEU A 34 -2.72 -3.37 -7.23
N ASP A 35 -1.70 -3.51 -8.07
CA ASP A 35 -1.26 -4.79 -8.62
C ASP A 35 -0.57 -5.57 -7.49
N ASN A 36 -1.03 -6.78 -7.18
CA ASN A 36 -0.52 -7.63 -6.08
C ASN A 36 -0.68 -7.08 -4.65
N THR A 37 -1.35 -5.93 -4.48
CA THR A 37 -1.79 -5.40 -3.18
C THR A 37 -3.31 -5.53 -3.01
N LEU A 38 -4.12 -4.88 -3.86
CA LEU A 38 -5.60 -4.93 -3.79
C LEU A 38 -6.21 -5.88 -4.82
N ILE A 39 -5.52 -6.17 -5.93
CA ILE A 39 -6.00 -7.15 -6.88
C ILE A 39 -4.83 -8.00 -7.35
N ALA A 40 -5.08 -9.30 -7.51
CA ALA A 40 -4.15 -10.11 -8.28
C ALA A 40 -4.11 -9.56 -9.71
N TRP A 41 -2.92 -9.43 -10.31
CA TRP A 41 -2.79 -8.81 -11.64
C TRP A 41 -3.55 -9.54 -12.76
N ASN A 42 -3.96 -10.79 -12.51
CA ASN A 42 -4.75 -11.64 -13.42
C ASN A 42 -6.25 -11.70 -13.08
N ASN A 43 -6.71 -11.02 -12.01
CA ASN A 43 -8.12 -10.97 -11.62
C ASN A 43 -8.61 -9.51 -11.46
N PRO A 44 -9.05 -8.86 -12.55
CA PRO A 44 -9.42 -7.44 -12.54
C PRO A 44 -10.79 -7.15 -11.89
N ASN A 45 -11.54 -8.18 -11.46
CA ASN A 45 -12.87 -7.98 -10.88
C ASN A 45 -12.84 -7.65 -9.38
N GLY A 46 -11.67 -7.76 -8.75
CA GLY A 46 -11.54 -7.76 -7.29
C GLY A 46 -12.17 -9.00 -6.67
N THR A 47 -11.93 -9.20 -5.37
CA THR A 47 -12.56 -10.28 -4.60
C THR A 47 -13.75 -9.73 -3.79
N PRO A 48 -14.69 -10.58 -3.34
CA PRO A 48 -15.75 -10.15 -2.44
C PRO A 48 -15.22 -9.46 -1.18
N GLU A 49 -14.10 -9.94 -0.64
CA GLU A 49 -13.44 -9.36 0.55
C GLU A 49 -12.93 -7.94 0.28
N LEU A 50 -12.37 -7.67 -0.91
CA LEU A 50 -11.99 -6.31 -1.30
C LEU A 50 -13.20 -5.37 -1.29
N ARG A 51 -14.34 -5.82 -1.84
CA ARG A 51 -15.55 -5.00 -1.92
C ARG A 51 -16.14 -4.74 -0.53
N ALA A 52 -16.18 -5.75 0.34
CA ALA A 52 -16.60 -5.58 1.72
C ALA A 52 -15.70 -4.57 2.46
N TRP A 53 -14.39 -4.71 2.33
CA TRP A 53 -13.44 -3.78 2.94
C TRP A 53 -13.57 -2.35 2.41
N MET A 54 -13.81 -2.18 1.11
CA MET A 54 -14.09 -0.88 0.53
C MET A 54 -15.37 -0.23 1.08
N GLU A 55 -16.42 -1.02 1.28
CA GLU A 55 -17.67 -0.56 1.89
C GLU A 55 -17.44 -0.14 3.34
N GLU A 56 -16.74 -0.95 4.14
CA GLU A 56 -16.40 -0.62 5.52
C GLU A 56 -15.61 0.69 5.65
N LEU A 57 -14.63 0.91 4.76
CA LEU A 57 -13.89 2.17 4.70
C LEU A 57 -14.80 3.34 4.30
N HIS A 58 -15.70 3.13 3.34
CA HIS A 58 -16.66 4.13 2.89
C HIS A 58 -17.60 4.56 4.02
N GLU A 59 -18.24 3.60 4.70
CA GLU A 59 -19.12 3.83 5.86
C GLU A 59 -18.38 4.53 7.00
N ALA A 60 -17.10 4.21 7.19
CA ALA A 60 -16.26 4.85 8.19
C ALA A 60 -15.81 6.26 7.81
N GLY A 61 -16.05 6.72 6.57
CA GLY A 61 -15.62 8.01 6.05
C GLY A 61 -14.12 8.09 5.74
N ILE A 62 -13.47 6.95 5.47
CA ILE A 62 -12.04 6.84 5.18
C ILE A 62 -11.86 6.63 3.68
N PRO A 63 -11.45 7.64 2.90
CA PRO A 63 -11.20 7.47 1.47
C PRO A 63 -10.05 6.47 1.21
N LEU A 64 -10.32 5.50 0.34
CA LEU A 64 -9.33 4.62 -0.28
C LEU A 64 -8.92 5.18 -1.65
N ILE A 65 -7.64 5.51 -1.83
CA ILE A 65 -7.11 6.04 -3.09
C ILE A 65 -5.98 5.17 -3.60
N VAL A 66 -6.07 4.75 -4.87
CA VAL A 66 -5.00 3.99 -5.50
C VAL A 66 -3.86 4.91 -5.93
N VAL A 67 -2.61 4.60 -5.55
CA VAL A 67 -1.40 5.33 -5.93
C VAL A 67 -0.49 4.38 -6.71
N SER A 68 -0.43 4.53 -8.04
CA SER A 68 0.23 3.56 -8.91
C SER A 68 1.21 4.20 -9.90
N ASN A 69 2.33 3.51 -10.15
CA ASN A 69 3.29 3.88 -11.19
C ASN A 69 2.76 3.62 -12.61
N ASN A 70 1.67 2.87 -12.75
CA ASN A 70 1.05 2.59 -14.04
C ASN A 70 0.55 3.87 -14.74
N SER A 71 0.42 3.77 -16.07
CA SER A 71 -0.16 4.84 -16.89
C SER A 71 -1.66 5.01 -16.58
N ARG A 72 -2.19 6.21 -16.83
CA ARG A 72 -3.63 6.52 -16.66
C ARG A 72 -4.53 5.53 -17.39
N ALA A 73 -4.20 5.19 -18.63
CA ALA A 73 -4.98 4.23 -19.42
C ALA A 73 -5.03 2.84 -18.76
N ARG A 74 -3.89 2.35 -18.28
CA ARG A 74 -3.80 1.02 -17.67
C ARG A 74 -4.50 0.97 -16.30
N ILE A 75 -4.24 1.96 -15.44
CA ILE A 75 -4.84 1.98 -14.11
C ILE A 75 -6.35 2.24 -14.19
N GLY A 76 -6.79 3.15 -15.07
CA GLY A 76 -8.20 3.47 -15.26
C GLY A 76 -9.00 2.23 -15.65
N LYS A 77 -8.49 1.42 -16.58
CA LYS A 77 -9.13 0.14 -16.95
C LYS A 77 -9.20 -0.85 -15.79
N ALA A 78 -8.19 -0.88 -14.93
CA ALA A 78 -8.11 -1.83 -13.82
C ALA A 78 -9.06 -1.45 -12.67
N VAL A 79 -9.19 -0.15 -12.36
CA VAL A 79 -10.04 0.32 -11.25
C VAL A 79 -11.48 0.63 -11.67
N GLN A 80 -11.79 0.66 -12.97
CA GLN A 80 -13.12 1.00 -13.49
C GLN A 80 -14.24 0.19 -12.84
N LYS A 81 -14.02 -1.12 -12.60
CA LYS A 81 -15.03 -2.02 -12.00
C LYS A 81 -15.17 -1.90 -10.49
N LEU A 82 -14.25 -1.17 -9.86
CA LEU A 82 -14.20 -0.93 -8.42
C LEU A 82 -14.56 0.52 -8.08
N ASP A 83 -14.71 1.39 -9.08
CA ASP A 83 -14.97 2.82 -8.91
C ASP A 83 -14.00 3.52 -7.93
N LEU A 84 -12.74 3.05 -7.91
CA LEU A 84 -11.72 3.60 -7.01
C LEU A 84 -11.05 4.85 -7.61
N PRO A 85 -10.95 5.94 -6.84
CA PRO A 85 -10.14 7.09 -7.25
C PRO A 85 -8.66 6.70 -7.29
N TYR A 86 -7.91 7.31 -8.21
CA TYR A 86 -6.50 6.96 -8.40
C TYR A 86 -5.59 8.14 -8.75
N VAL A 87 -4.30 7.97 -8.43
CA VAL A 87 -3.17 8.76 -8.91
C VAL A 87 -2.29 7.87 -9.78
N ALA A 88 -2.31 8.12 -11.09
CA ALA A 88 -1.44 7.46 -12.05
C ALA A 88 -0.05 8.10 -12.07
N ARG A 89 0.95 7.36 -12.57
CA ARG A 89 2.36 7.80 -12.64
C ARG A 89 2.83 8.42 -11.32
N SER A 90 2.66 7.68 -10.22
CA SER A 90 3.02 8.15 -8.88
C SER A 90 4.52 8.36 -8.66
N LEU A 91 5.37 7.77 -9.51
CA LEU A 91 6.84 7.82 -9.45
C LEU A 91 7.46 7.19 -8.19
N LYS A 92 6.78 6.24 -7.54
CA LYS A 92 7.36 5.43 -6.45
C LYS A 92 8.68 4.80 -6.94
N PRO A 93 9.78 4.82 -6.16
CA PRO A 93 9.88 5.11 -4.72
C PRO A 93 9.96 6.60 -4.33
N LEU A 94 9.74 7.53 -5.25
CA LEU A 94 9.64 8.95 -4.92
C LEU A 94 8.28 9.27 -4.26
N SER A 95 8.24 10.32 -3.45
CA SER A 95 7.05 10.73 -2.69
C SER A 95 5.98 11.45 -3.52
N PHE A 96 6.19 11.63 -4.83
CA PHE A 96 5.39 12.53 -5.67
C PHE A 96 3.89 12.20 -5.68
N GLY A 97 3.52 10.95 -5.99
CA GLY A 97 2.13 10.52 -6.03
C GLY A 97 1.43 10.58 -4.67
N ILE A 98 2.10 10.12 -3.62
CA ILE A 98 1.60 10.14 -2.24
C ILE A 98 1.37 11.59 -1.78
N THR A 99 2.38 12.46 -1.97
CA THR A 99 2.30 13.88 -1.60
C THR A 99 1.18 14.58 -2.35
N ARG A 100 1.01 14.29 -3.64
CA ARG A 100 -0.07 14.87 -4.46
C ARG A 100 -1.45 14.46 -3.95
N ALA A 101 -1.67 13.17 -3.68
CA ALA A 101 -2.93 12.67 -3.15
C ALA A 101 -3.24 13.29 -1.78
N ARG A 102 -2.26 13.27 -0.87
CA ARG A 102 -2.37 13.86 0.47
C ARG A 102 -2.75 15.34 0.42
N LYS A 103 -2.02 16.15 -0.36
CA LYS A 103 -2.28 17.60 -0.48
C LYS A 103 -3.66 17.89 -1.06
N LYS A 104 -4.16 17.06 -1.98
CA LYS A 104 -5.52 17.19 -2.53
C LYS A 104 -6.59 16.99 -1.45
N LEU A 105 -6.33 16.13 -0.46
CA LEU A 105 -7.22 15.89 0.66
C LEU A 105 -7.04 16.88 1.83
N GLY A 106 -6.00 17.73 1.79
CA GLY A 106 -5.70 18.67 2.88
C GLY A 106 -5.31 17.97 4.20
N LEU A 107 -4.69 16.79 4.11
CA LEU A 107 -4.31 15.97 5.27
C LEU A 107 -2.83 16.12 5.61
N GLU A 108 -2.47 15.97 6.87
CA GLU A 108 -1.09 15.87 7.33
C GLU A 108 -0.49 14.49 7.04
N PRO A 109 0.86 14.35 6.95
CA PRO A 109 1.49 13.06 6.68
C PRO A 109 1.14 11.97 7.70
N SER A 110 0.94 12.37 8.96
CA SER A 110 0.50 11.48 10.03
C SER A 110 -0.93 10.98 9.82
N GLU A 111 -1.81 11.69 9.10
CA GLU A 111 -3.21 11.29 8.91
C GLU A 111 -3.41 10.31 7.76
N VAL A 112 -2.33 9.87 7.11
CA VAL A 112 -2.39 9.01 5.92
C VAL A 112 -1.55 7.75 6.15
N VAL A 113 -1.97 6.64 5.53
CA VAL A 113 -1.17 5.42 5.45
C VAL A 113 -1.05 4.96 4.00
N MET A 114 0.14 4.47 3.63
CA MET A 114 0.39 3.80 2.34
C MET A 114 0.42 2.29 2.54
N VAL A 115 -0.44 1.56 1.84
CA VAL A 115 -0.51 0.09 1.84
C VAL A 115 0.11 -0.43 0.54
N GLY A 116 1.01 -1.40 0.64
CA GLY A 116 1.66 -1.98 -0.53
C GLY A 116 2.43 -3.24 -0.19
N ASP A 117 2.81 -4.01 -1.21
CA ASP A 117 3.47 -5.30 -1.05
C ASP A 117 4.98 -5.26 -1.36
N GLN A 118 5.52 -4.06 -1.63
CA GLN A 118 6.90 -3.86 -2.05
C GLN A 118 7.65 -2.90 -1.10
N LEU A 119 8.74 -3.39 -0.51
CA LEU A 119 9.61 -2.59 0.36
C LEU A 119 10.30 -1.47 -0.42
N MET A 120 10.80 -1.78 -1.62
CA MET A 120 11.66 -0.86 -2.38
C MET A 120 10.89 0.14 -3.23
N THR A 121 9.55 0.06 -3.24
CA THR A 121 8.69 1.00 -3.97
C THR A 121 7.70 1.66 -3.02
N ASP A 122 6.74 0.92 -2.45
CA ASP A 122 5.64 1.47 -1.66
C ASP A 122 6.10 2.00 -0.31
N VAL A 123 6.83 1.17 0.44
CA VAL A 123 7.36 1.55 1.75
C VAL A 123 8.40 2.67 1.62
N ALA A 124 9.30 2.55 0.64
CA ALA A 124 10.27 3.60 0.33
C ALA A 124 9.60 4.94 -0.03
N ALA A 125 8.54 4.92 -0.85
CA ALA A 125 7.80 6.14 -1.20
C ALA A 125 7.08 6.75 0.00
N ALA A 126 6.49 5.92 0.86
CA ALA A 126 5.81 6.36 2.07
C ALA A 126 6.78 7.03 3.04
N ASN A 127 7.93 6.40 3.30
CA ASN A 127 8.98 6.96 4.15
C ASN A 127 9.55 8.26 3.58
N HIS A 128 9.79 8.34 2.26
CA HIS A 128 10.15 9.61 1.61
C HIS A 128 9.07 10.69 1.67
N ALA A 129 7.80 10.31 1.83
CA ALA A 129 6.69 11.24 2.01
C ALA A 129 6.42 11.58 3.49
N HIS A 130 7.17 10.99 4.41
CA HIS A 130 6.91 11.02 5.87
C HIS A 130 5.52 10.50 6.25
N VAL A 131 4.98 9.58 5.45
CA VAL A 131 3.68 8.93 5.64
C VAL A 131 3.92 7.52 6.19
N ARG A 132 3.07 7.07 7.11
CA ARG A 132 3.15 5.71 7.66
C ARG A 132 2.87 4.67 6.57
N SER A 133 3.47 3.48 6.68
CA SER A 133 3.26 2.42 5.70
C SER A 133 2.88 1.09 6.33
N ILE A 134 2.01 0.36 5.64
CA ILE A 134 1.67 -1.03 5.95
C ILE A 134 2.17 -1.89 4.79
N LEU A 135 3.15 -2.76 5.09
CA LEU A 135 3.56 -3.78 4.14
C LEU A 135 2.59 -4.96 4.22
N VAL A 136 2.09 -5.40 3.07
CA VAL A 136 1.24 -6.60 2.96
C VAL A 136 1.94 -7.73 2.20
N LYS A 137 1.45 -8.96 2.34
CA LYS A 137 1.93 -10.06 1.51
C LYS A 137 1.37 -9.91 0.08
N PRO A 138 2.15 -10.24 -0.95
CA PRO A 138 1.65 -10.21 -2.33
C PRO A 138 0.52 -11.22 -2.51
N LEU A 139 -0.54 -10.83 -3.23
CA LEU A 139 -1.71 -11.71 -3.46
C LEU A 139 -1.40 -12.96 -4.27
N ILE A 140 -0.40 -12.89 -5.16
CA ILE A 140 0.13 -14.03 -5.91
C ILE A 140 1.65 -13.91 -6.03
N GLU A 141 2.36 -15.04 -5.94
CA GLU A 141 3.82 -15.07 -6.04
C GLU A 141 4.32 -14.84 -7.48
N THR A 142 3.48 -15.12 -8.49
CA THR A 142 3.83 -14.92 -9.89
C THR A 142 3.74 -13.45 -10.24
N ASP A 143 4.88 -12.78 -10.31
CA ASP A 143 4.98 -11.39 -10.72
C ASP A 143 5.06 -11.22 -12.25
N LYS A 144 4.70 -10.03 -12.74
CA LYS A 144 5.05 -9.60 -14.11
C LYS A 144 6.58 -9.62 -14.24
N TRP A 145 7.11 -10.11 -15.35
CA TRP A 145 8.56 -10.27 -15.59
C TRP A 145 9.41 -9.02 -15.26
N ILE A 146 8.83 -7.83 -15.39
CA ILE A 146 9.45 -6.53 -15.14
C ILE A 146 9.80 -6.29 -13.64
N THR A 147 9.14 -6.92 -12.67
CA THR A 147 9.43 -6.71 -11.23
C THR A 147 10.40 -7.72 -10.62
N ARG A 148 10.78 -8.77 -11.37
CA ARG A 148 11.63 -9.88 -10.88
C ARG A 148 12.99 -9.46 -10.29
N PRO A 149 13.75 -8.51 -10.88
CA PRO A 149 15.02 -8.08 -10.30
C PRO A 149 14.83 -7.38 -8.95
N ASN A 150 13.80 -6.54 -8.84
CA ASN A 150 13.48 -5.82 -7.60
C ASN A 150 13.10 -6.78 -6.48
N ARG A 151 12.37 -7.86 -6.78
CA ARG A 151 12.01 -8.89 -5.77
C ARG A 151 13.21 -9.62 -5.20
N PHE A 152 14.22 -9.91 -6.03
CA PHE A 152 15.43 -10.53 -5.55
C PHE A 152 16.13 -9.62 -4.54
N MET A 153 16.31 -8.35 -4.89
CA MET A 153 16.88 -7.35 -3.99
C MET A 153 16.03 -7.15 -2.72
N GLU A 154 14.70 -7.13 -2.84
CA GLU A 154 13.79 -7.02 -1.70
C GLU A 154 13.96 -8.15 -0.68
N LYS A 155 14.30 -9.36 -1.11
CA LYS A 155 14.60 -10.46 -0.17
C LYS A 155 15.80 -10.14 0.72
N PHE A 156 16.87 -9.58 0.15
CA PHE A 156 18.05 -9.17 0.93
C PHE A 156 17.73 -7.98 1.83
N VAL A 157 16.94 -7.02 1.35
CA VAL A 157 16.49 -5.89 2.16
C VAL A 157 15.65 -6.39 3.35
N MET A 158 14.69 -7.28 3.12
CA MET A 158 13.87 -7.89 4.17
C MET A 158 14.72 -8.62 5.20
N GLN A 159 15.65 -9.49 4.77
CA GLN A 159 16.56 -10.20 5.67
C GLN A 159 17.42 -9.24 6.50
N SER A 160 17.93 -8.17 5.87
CA SER A 160 18.72 -7.15 6.56
C SER A 160 17.89 -6.40 7.59
N LEU A 161 16.65 -6.03 7.24
CA LEU A 161 15.70 -5.38 8.16
C LEU A 161 15.33 -6.29 9.33
N GLN A 162 15.03 -7.57 9.08
CA GLN A 162 14.72 -8.53 10.15
C GLN A 162 15.89 -8.75 11.10
N LYS A 163 17.13 -8.77 10.57
CA LYS A 163 18.33 -8.86 11.39
C LYS A 163 18.54 -7.63 12.26
N GLN A 164 18.25 -6.44 11.72
CA GLN A 164 18.49 -5.17 12.42
C GLN A 164 17.35 -4.79 13.38
N TYR A 165 16.11 -5.10 13.02
CA TYR A 165 14.88 -4.73 13.74
C TYR A 165 13.99 -5.96 14.04
N PRO A 166 14.50 -7.00 14.72
CA PRO A 166 13.82 -8.29 14.84
C PRO A 166 12.47 -8.24 15.56
N LYS A 167 12.27 -7.27 16.47
CA LYS A 167 11.00 -7.10 17.22
C LYS A 167 9.94 -6.31 16.46
N GLU A 168 10.34 -5.61 15.39
CA GLU A 168 9.46 -4.70 14.66
C GLU A 168 9.14 -5.20 13.24
N MET A 169 9.95 -6.12 12.71
CA MET A 169 9.73 -6.77 11.41
C MET A 169 8.95 -8.07 11.56
N ASP A 170 7.82 -7.99 12.28
CA ASP A 170 6.94 -9.13 12.56
C ASP A 170 5.56 -8.92 11.92
N TRP A 171 5.00 -10.02 11.39
CA TRP A 171 3.68 -10.00 10.75
C TRP A 171 2.60 -10.03 11.82
N GLN A 172 1.79 -8.98 11.87
CA GLN A 172 0.69 -8.88 12.83
C GLN A 172 -0.51 -9.65 12.31
N GLU A 173 -1.11 -10.48 13.18
CA GLU A 173 -2.37 -11.19 12.89
C GLU A 173 -3.55 -10.21 12.82
N GLU A 174 -3.50 -9.12 13.58
CA GLU A 174 -4.51 -8.07 13.57
C GLU A 174 -3.83 -6.70 13.62
N PHE A 175 -4.27 -5.78 12.75
CA PHE A 175 -3.87 -4.38 12.80
C PHE A 175 -4.56 -3.70 13.98
N LYS A 176 -3.82 -3.41 15.05
CA LYS A 176 -4.36 -2.88 16.33
C LYS A 176 -4.39 -1.35 16.42
#